data_AF-A0A1V6QFY7-F1
#
_entry.id   AF-A0A1V6QFY7-F1
#
_cell.length_a   1.000
_cell.length_b   1.000
_cell.length_c   1.000
_cell.angle_alpha   90.00
_cell.angle_beta   90.00
_cell.angle_gamma   90.00
#
_symmetry.space_group_name_H-M   'P 1'
#
loop_
_entity.id
_entity.type
_entity.pdbx_description
1 polymer ?
#
loop_
_entity_poly.entity_id
_entity_poly.type
_entity_poly.pdbx_seq_one_letter_code
_entity_poly.pdbx_strand_id
1 'polypeptide(L)' 'MSESFQLYDLRVEVVCPPGQRIMCGAKEGDYFTLKGEMMYLPPGQGISIYSLD' A
#
# COMPACT_ATOMS: atom_id res chain seq x y z
N MET A 1 3.75 -31.27 15.19
CA MET A 1 4.32 -29.91 15.10
C MET A 1 3.17 -28.98 14.80
N SER A 2 3.01 -27.88 15.54
CA SER A 2 1.94 -26.91 15.29
C SER A 2 2.36 -25.96 14.20
N GLU A 3 1.59 -25.89 13.11
CA GLU A 3 1.66 -24.81 12.13
C GLU A 3 1.23 -23.52 12.82
N SER A 4 2.10 -22.52 12.83
CA SER A 4 1.79 -21.19 13.39
C SER A 4 2.16 -20.13 12.37
N PHE A 5 1.31 -19.11 12.23
CA PHE A 5 1.54 -17.97 11.35
C PHE A 5 1.67 -16.71 12.19
N GLN A 6 2.58 -15.83 11.79
CA GLN A 6 2.76 -14.51 12.38
C GLN A 6 2.12 -13.47 11.48
N LEU A 7 1.23 -12.65 12.05
CA LEU A 7 0.69 -11.48 11.37
C LEU A 7 1.67 -10.31 11.50
N TYR A 8 1.90 -9.61 10.40
CA TYR A 8 2.72 -8.41 10.36
C TYR A 8 1.86 -7.21 9.95
N ASP A 9 2.12 -6.08 10.57
CA ASP A 9 1.62 -4.80 10.07
C ASP A 9 2.48 -4.38 8.88
N LEU A 10 1.83 -3.95 7.80
CA LEU A 10 2.49 -3.59 6.55
C LEU A 10 2.31 -2.10 6.26
N ARG A 11 3.32 -1.49 5.65
CA ARG A 11 3.22 -0.20 4.99
C ARG A 11 3.52 -0.42 3.50
N VAL A 12 2.56 -0.08 2.65
CA VAL A 12 2.71 -0.16 1.20
C VAL A 12 2.75 1.25 0.66
N GLU A 13 3.78 1.56 -0.13
CA GLU A 13 4.07 2.91 -0.62
C GLU A 13 4.29 2.89 -2.13
N VAL A 14 3.74 3.90 -2.80
CA VAL A 14 3.87 4.09 -4.24
C VAL A 14 5.24 4.71 -4.52
N VAL A 15 6.10 3.97 -5.21
CA VAL A 15 7.43 4.43 -5.64
C VAL A 15 7.45 4.62 -7.16
N CYS A 16 8.00 5.74 -7.62
CA CYS A 16 8.16 6.01 -9.05
C CYS A 16 9.65 6.00 -9.43
N PRO A 17 10.10 5.09 -10.31
CA PRO A 17 11.49 5.10 -10.74
C PRO A 17 11.85 6.40 -11.50
N PRO A 18 13.11 6.85 -11.45
CA PRO A 18 13.54 8.05 -12.18
C PRO A 18 13.21 7.97 -13.68
N GLY A 19 12.63 9.05 -14.21
CA GLY A 19 12.27 9.15 -15.64
C GLY A 19 11.02 8.35 -16.04
N GLN A 20 10.33 7.70 -15.09
CA GLN A 20 9.05 7.04 -15.33
C GLN A 20 7.89 7.97 -14.92
N ARG A 21 6.67 7.59 -15.31
CA ARG A 21 5.45 8.28 -14.90
C ARG A 21 4.44 7.29 -14.34
N ILE A 22 3.76 7.69 -13.28
CA ILE A 22 2.61 6.95 -12.76
C ILE A 22 1.42 7.20 -13.70
N MET A 23 0.83 6.12 -14.21
CA MET A 23 -0.29 6.18 -15.18
C MET A 23 -1.66 6.12 -14.50
N CYS A 24 -1.73 5.80 -13.22
CA CYS A 24 -2.95 5.83 -12.41
C CYS A 24 -3.11 7.17 -11.69
N GLY A 25 -4.17 7.30 -10.89
CA GLY A 25 -4.41 8.51 -10.08
C GLY A 25 -3.51 8.64 -8.84
N ALA A 26 -2.60 7.69 -8.60
CA ALA A 26 -1.69 7.73 -7.46
C ALA A 26 -0.52 8.69 -7.69
N LYS A 27 0.06 9.18 -6.60
CA LYS A 27 1.25 10.01 -6.57
C LYS A 27 2.39 9.25 -5.91
N GLU A 28 3.63 9.60 -6.27
CA GLU A 28 4.81 9.10 -5.58
C GLU A 28 4.72 9.48 -4.09
N GLY A 29 4.97 8.50 -3.21
CA GLY A 29 4.86 8.65 -1.77
C GLY A 29 3.47 8.40 -1.19
N ASP A 30 2.41 8.26 -2.01
CA ASP A 30 1.11 7.81 -1.52
C ASP A 30 1.28 6.44 -0.86
N TYR A 31 0.68 6.24 0.31
CA TYR A 31 0.79 5.00 1.06
C TYR A 31 -0.48 4.61 1.80
N PHE A 32 -0.60 3.33 2.14
CA PHE A 32 -1.54 2.85 3.16
C PHE A 32 -0.81 1.93 4.14
N THR A 33 -1.41 1.73 5.30
CA THR A 33 -0.94 0.73 6.27
C THR A 33 -1.98 -0.37 6.46
N LEU A 34 -1.53 -1.61 6.56
CA LEU A 34 -2.34 -2.74 7.00
C LEU A 34 -1.98 -3.01 8.45
N LYS A 35 -2.97 -2.98 9.34
CA LYS A 35 -2.82 -3.40 10.73
C LYS A 35 -3.77 -4.54 11.00
N GLY A 36 -3.24 -5.74 11.17
CA GLY A 36 -4.03 -6.97 11.02
C GLY A 36 -4.72 -7.02 9.65
N GLU A 37 -6.05 -7.12 9.65
CA GLU A 37 -6.88 -7.15 8.42
C GLU A 37 -7.39 -5.78 7.95
N MET A 38 -7.07 -4.71 8.69
CA MET A 38 -7.63 -3.38 8.45
C MET A 38 -6.67 -2.48 7.68
N MET A 39 -7.17 -1.86 6.60
CA MET A 39 -6.45 -0.88 5.79
C MET A 39 -6.71 0.55 6.28
N TYR A 40 -5.65 1.34 6.44
CA TYR A 40 -5.70 2.74 6.85
C TYR A 40 -5.02 3.64 5.83
N LEU A 41 -5.74 4.67 5.38
CA LEU A 41 -5.25 5.71 4.49
C LEU A 41 -5.00 7.02 5.28
N PRO A 42 -3.99 7.82 4.90
CA PRO A 42 -3.85 9.19 5.37
C PRO A 42 -5.07 10.05 5.02
N PRO A 43 -5.41 11.06 5.85
CA PRO A 43 -6.54 11.94 5.57
C PRO A 43 -6.44 12.61 4.19
N GLY A 44 -7.51 12.52 3.40
CA GLY A 44 -7.58 13.14 2.07
C GLY A 44 -6.82 12.40 0.97
N GLN A 45 -6.18 11.27 1.28
CA GLN A 45 -5.49 10.44 0.30
C GLN A 45 -6.39 9.28 -0.15
N GLY A 46 -6.37 9.01 -1.46
CA GLY A 46 -6.92 7.80 -2.03
C GLY A 46 -5.82 6.96 -2.66
N ILE A 47 -6.04 5.65 -2.73
CA ILE A 47 -5.23 4.77 -3.58
C ILE A 47 -6.17 3.98 -4.49
N SER A 48 -5.75 3.74 -5.73
CA SER A 48 -6.47 2.83 -6.61
C SER A 48 -6.21 1.41 -6.14
N ILE A 49 -7.23 0.74 -5.59
CA ILE A 49 -7.16 -0.67 -5.19
C ILE A 49 -6.79 -1.60 -6.36
N TYR A 50 -7.17 -1.25 -7.59
CA TYR A 50 -6.75 -1.98 -8.80
C TYR A 50 -5.25 -1.90 -9.10
N SER A 51 -4.49 -1.08 -8.36
CA SER A 51 -3.03 -1.05 -8.45
C SER A 51 -2.35 -2.11 -7.57
N LEU A 52 -3.11 -2.91 -6.82
CA LEU A 52 -2.61 -3.99 -5.96
C LEU A 52 -2.75 -5.39 -6.57
N ASP A 53 -3.52 -5.53 -7.66
CA ASP A 53 -3.67 -6.77 -8.43
C ASP A 53 -2.44 -7.07 -9.29
#